data_AF-A0A4Z0EKI3-F1
#
_entry.id   AF-A0A4Z0EKI3-F1
#
_cell.length_a   1.000
_cell.length_b   1.000
_cell.length_c   1.000
_cell.angle_alpha   90.00
_cell.angle_beta   90.00
_cell.angle_gamma   90.00
#
_symmetry.space_group_name_H-M   'P 1'
#
loop_
_entity.id
_entity.type
_entity.pdbx_description
1 polymer ?
#
loop_
_entity_poly.entity_id
_entity_poly.type
_entity_poly.pdbx_seq_one_letter_code
_entity_poly.pdbx_strand_id
1 'polypeptide(L)'
;MNVTRQTLLLGWGLTVTGAYLLTEYLGHALEEPHSAILWTWAGAMLLPVGLTLALGRQANALGWVWAGATALVLLENFGAHAAEVKLLMQFSFHALWFLFGAAGFAYTAMAVKGTARKQLYAGAALLNLLGAIMAGLNPNFLKGYQYLVLALIQGVPMLLDLPLRRQHEVPVNH
;
A
#
# COMPACT_ATOMS: atom_id res chain seq x y z
N MET A 1 14.53 15.59 -13.25
CA MET A 1 13.28 15.89 -12.51
C MET A 1 13.64 16.16 -11.06
N ASN A 2 13.27 17.31 -10.49
CA ASN A 2 13.42 17.53 -9.06
C ASN A 2 12.44 16.61 -8.32
N VAL A 3 12.97 15.66 -7.54
CA VAL A 3 12.15 14.75 -6.74
C VAL A 3 11.55 15.56 -5.60
N THR A 4 10.22 15.57 -5.49
CA THR A 4 9.51 16.27 -4.42
C THR A 4 8.68 15.30 -3.58
N ARG A 5 8.20 15.75 -2.41
CA ARG A 5 7.27 14.96 -1.57
C ARG A 5 5.97 14.63 -2.30
N GLN A 6 5.51 15.49 -3.22
CA GLN A 6 4.33 15.23 -4.03
C GLN A 6 4.60 14.13 -5.06
N THR A 7 5.77 14.18 -5.72
CA THR A 7 6.23 13.13 -6.64
C THR A 7 6.36 11.78 -5.92
N LEU A 8 6.83 11.78 -4.67
CA LEU A 8 6.92 10.56 -3.85
C LEU A 8 5.54 9.95 -3.58
N LEU A 9 4.57 10.76 -3.14
CA LEU A 9 3.20 10.28 -2.85
C LEU A 9 2.47 9.80 -4.10
N LEU A 10 2.64 10.51 -5.21
CA LEU A 10 2.12 10.08 -6.51
C LEU A 10 2.74 8.74 -6.92
N GLY A 11 4.06 8.60 -6.74
CA GLY A 11 4.78 7.34 -6.97
C GLY A 11 4.16 6.20 -6.17
N TRP A 12 4.08 6.36 -4.84
CA TRP A 12 3.47 5.36 -3.96
C TRP A 12 2.02 5.02 -4.35
N GLY A 13 1.17 6.02 -4.57
CA GLY A 13 -0.23 5.78 -4.92
C GLY A 13 -0.40 5.04 -6.25
N LEU A 14 0.32 5.47 -7.30
CA LEU A 14 0.22 4.85 -8.61
C LEU A 14 0.79 3.42 -8.63
N THR A 15 1.96 3.20 -8.01
CA THR A 15 2.57 1.87 -8.02
C THR A 15 1.82 0.89 -7.15
N VAL A 16 1.27 1.30 -6.01
CA VAL A 16 0.44 0.45 -5.15
C VAL A 16 -0.88 0.10 -5.85
N THR A 17 -1.60 1.09 -6.39
CA THR A 17 -2.83 0.83 -7.16
C THR A 17 -2.54 -0.09 -8.35
N GLY A 18 -1.51 0.24 -9.14
CA GLY A 18 -1.13 -0.55 -10.31
C GLY A 18 -0.73 -1.98 -9.97
N ALA A 19 0.07 -2.18 -8.92
CA ALA A 19 0.48 -3.51 -8.48
C ALA A 19 -0.71 -4.37 -8.06
N TYR A 20 -1.67 -3.82 -7.32
CA TYR A 20 -2.88 -4.56 -6.97
C TYR A 20 -3.74 -4.92 -8.18
N LEU A 21 -3.95 -3.99 -9.12
CA LEU A 21 -4.72 -4.27 -10.34
C LEU A 21 -4.04 -5.31 -11.23
N LEU A 22 -2.71 -5.26 -11.35
CA LEU A 22 -1.94 -6.27 -12.05
C LEU A 22 -2.00 -7.62 -11.33
N THR A 23 -1.98 -7.63 -10.00
CA THR A 23 -2.13 -8.84 -9.18
C THR A 23 -3.49 -9.51 -9.44
N GLU A 24 -4.57 -8.71 -9.49
CA GLU A 24 -5.89 -9.20 -9.86
C GLU A 24 -5.88 -9.82 -11.25
N TYR A 25 -5.35 -9.11 -12.25
CA TYR A 25 -5.26 -9.60 -13.62
C TYR A 25 -4.47 -10.91 -13.74
N LEU A 26 -3.28 -10.97 -13.15
CA LEU A 26 -2.42 -12.16 -13.17
C LEU A 26 -3.05 -13.33 -12.44
N GLY A 27 -3.77 -13.07 -11.34
CA GLY A 27 -4.51 -14.09 -10.58
C GLY A 27 -5.63 -14.77 -11.37
N HIS A 28 -6.22 -14.07 -12.36
CA HIS A 28 -7.20 -14.66 -13.29
C HIS A 28 -6.57 -15.25 -14.55
N ALA A 29 -5.44 -14.68 -15.01
CA ALA A 29 -4.84 -15.04 -16.28
C ALA A 29 -3.88 -16.26 -16.23
N LEU A 30 -3.32 -16.58 -15.06
CA LEU A 30 -2.30 -17.61 -14.89
C LEU A 30 -2.75 -18.73 -13.96
N GLU A 31 -2.41 -19.98 -14.30
CA GLU A 31 -2.69 -21.15 -13.45
C GLU A 31 -1.86 -21.15 -12.15
N GLU A 32 -0.62 -20.66 -12.20
CA GLU A 32 0.28 -20.52 -11.04
C GLU A 32 0.79 -19.07 -10.87
N PRO A 33 -0.03 -18.16 -10.33
CA PRO A 33 0.25 -16.72 -10.39
C PRO A 33 1.27 -16.23 -9.36
N HIS A 34 1.60 -17.02 -8.32
CA HIS A 34 2.33 -16.56 -7.14
C HIS A 34 3.69 -15.91 -7.45
N SER A 35 4.50 -16.53 -8.29
CA SER A 35 5.82 -16.01 -8.66
C SER A 35 5.70 -14.72 -9.50
N ALA A 36 4.77 -14.69 -10.45
CA ALA A 36 4.49 -13.52 -11.28
C ALA A 36 4.01 -12.32 -10.41
N ILE A 37 3.16 -12.59 -9.42
CA ILE A 37 2.70 -11.58 -8.45
C ILE A 37 3.88 -11.03 -7.65
N LEU A 38 4.73 -11.89 -7.09
CA LEU A 38 5.91 -11.48 -6.32
C LEU A 38 6.84 -10.57 -7.13
N TRP A 39 7.16 -10.95 -8.37
CA TRP A 39 8.02 -10.14 -9.24
C TRP A 39 7.36 -8.83 -9.67
N THR A 40 6.05 -8.84 -9.89
CA THR A 40 5.27 -7.62 -10.18
C THR A 40 5.37 -6.64 -9.03
N TRP A 41 5.16 -7.11 -7.79
CA TRP A 41 5.29 -6.27 -6.61
C TRP A 41 6.73 -5.79 -6.41
N ALA A 42 7.72 -6.67 -6.53
CA ALA A 42 9.13 -6.29 -6.42
C ALA A 42 9.48 -5.17 -7.41
N GLY A 43 9.11 -5.33 -8.70
CA GLY A 43 9.35 -4.34 -9.75
C GLY A 43 8.59 -3.03 -9.52
N ALA A 44 7.30 -3.10 -9.17
CA ALA A 44 6.47 -1.93 -8.91
C ALA A 44 6.99 -1.09 -7.74
N MET A 45 7.56 -1.73 -6.72
CA MET A 45 8.05 -1.04 -5.51
C MET A 45 9.45 -0.42 -5.69
N LEU A 46 10.21 -0.77 -6.74
CA LEU A 46 11.51 -0.15 -7.02
C LEU A 46 11.42 1.38 -7.17
N LEU A 47 10.39 1.86 -7.88
CA LEU A 47 10.21 3.29 -8.11
C LEU A 47 9.93 4.07 -6.82
N PRO A 48 8.87 3.79 -6.04
CA PRO A 48 8.57 4.55 -4.84
C PRO A 48 9.65 4.40 -3.75
N VAL A 49 10.28 3.22 -3.63
CA VAL A 49 11.40 3.02 -2.70
C VAL A 49 12.62 3.81 -3.15
N GLY A 50 12.97 3.77 -4.44
CA GLY A 50 14.06 4.56 -5.01
C GLY A 50 13.85 6.07 -4.81
N LEU A 51 12.60 6.56 -4.96
CA LEU A 51 12.24 7.95 -4.67
C LEU A 51 12.38 8.28 -3.18
N THR A 52 11.97 7.38 -2.27
CA THR A 52 12.18 7.54 -0.82
C THR A 52 13.67 7.66 -0.50
N LEU A 53 14.50 6.77 -1.07
CA LEU A 53 15.95 6.78 -0.87
C LEU A 53 16.60 8.05 -1.42
N ALA A 54 16.21 8.48 -2.63
CA ALA A 54 16.74 9.68 -3.27
C ALA A 54 16.41 10.97 -2.49
N LEU A 55 15.25 11.01 -1.83
CA LEU A 55 14.88 12.11 -0.93
C LEU A 55 15.59 12.02 0.44
N GLY A 56 16.07 10.84 0.83
CA GLY A 56 16.81 10.63 2.07
C GLY A 56 16.06 11.15 3.30
N ARG A 57 16.72 12.03 4.09
CA ARG A 57 16.11 12.66 5.27
C ARG A 57 14.98 13.64 4.94
N GLN A 58 14.86 14.08 3.69
CA GLN A 58 13.78 14.97 3.25
C GLN A 58 12.49 14.20 2.94
N ALA A 59 12.59 12.88 2.74
CA ALA A 59 11.43 12.01 2.72
C ALA A 59 10.75 12.13 4.08
N ASN A 60 9.44 12.39 4.06
CA ASN A 60 8.67 12.42 5.29
C ASN A 60 8.77 11.04 6.00
N ALA A 61 8.67 10.99 7.33
CA ALA A 61 8.69 9.74 8.11
C ALA A 61 7.76 8.67 7.51
N LEU A 62 6.66 9.13 6.93
CA LEU A 62 5.74 8.37 6.11
C LEU A 62 6.36 7.54 4.99
N GLY A 63 7.21 8.13 4.14
CA GLY A 63 7.84 7.42 3.03
C GLY A 63 8.73 6.28 3.50
N TRP A 64 9.40 6.47 4.65
CA TRP A 64 10.23 5.44 5.28
C TRP A 64 9.43 4.32 5.91
N VAL A 65 8.31 4.62 6.57
CA VAL A 65 7.41 3.60 7.13
C VAL A 65 6.85 2.72 6.01
N TRP A 66 6.39 3.32 4.91
CA TRP A 66 5.89 2.56 3.77
C TRP A 66 6.99 1.74 3.09
N ALA A 67 8.17 2.32 2.86
CA ALA A 67 9.31 1.58 2.30
C ALA A 67 9.71 0.37 3.17
N GLY A 68 9.79 0.55 4.49
CA GLY A 68 10.11 -0.51 5.43
C GLY A 68 9.02 -1.60 5.48
N ALA A 69 7.76 -1.21 5.54
CA ALA A 69 6.63 -2.14 5.54
C ALA A 69 6.62 -2.99 4.25
N THR A 70 6.75 -2.35 3.09
CA THR A 70 6.81 -3.04 1.79
C THR A 70 7.98 -4.01 1.71
N ALA A 71 9.17 -3.61 2.19
CA ALA A 71 10.34 -4.51 2.20
C ALA A 71 10.13 -5.74 3.10
N LEU A 72 9.55 -5.55 4.29
CA LEU A 72 9.27 -6.64 5.22
C LEU A 72 8.22 -7.61 4.66
N VAL A 73 7.14 -7.09 4.07
CA VAL A 73 6.09 -7.93 3.48
C VAL A 73 6.61 -8.69 2.27
N LEU A 74 7.38 -8.04 1.39
CA LEU A 74 8.02 -8.73 0.26
C LEU A 74 8.95 -9.84 0.75
N LEU A 75 9.81 -9.56 1.73
CA LEU A 75 10.73 -10.55 2.29
C LEU A 75 9.98 -11.77 2.86
N GLU A 76 8.91 -11.51 3.62
CA GLU A 76 8.09 -12.59 4.19
C GLU A 76 7.39 -13.39 3.08
N ASN A 77 6.83 -12.75 2.05
CA ASN A 77 6.16 -13.45 0.95
C ASN A 77 7.15 -14.27 0.10
N PHE A 78 8.36 -13.75 -0.17
CA PHE A 78 9.42 -14.52 -0.84
C PHE A 78 9.88 -15.71 0.01
N GLY A 79 10.03 -15.52 1.33
CA GLY A 79 10.38 -16.59 2.26
C GLY A 79 9.31 -17.68 2.34
N ALA A 80 8.04 -17.30 2.44
CA ALA A 80 6.92 -18.23 2.46
C ALA A 80 6.81 -19.03 1.15
N HIS A 81 7.05 -18.38 0.00
CA HIS A 81 7.09 -19.04 -1.30
C HIS A 81 8.26 -20.02 -1.42
N ALA A 82 9.48 -19.60 -1.04
CA ALA A 82 10.68 -20.45 -1.10
C ALA A 82 10.60 -21.67 -0.16
N ALA A 83 9.91 -21.55 0.97
CA ALA A 83 9.71 -22.63 1.92
C ALA A 83 8.45 -23.49 1.64
N GLU A 84 7.72 -23.22 0.55
CA GLU A 84 6.48 -23.91 0.15
C GLU A 84 5.41 -24.04 1.27
N VAL A 85 5.38 -23.10 2.21
CA VAL A 85 4.48 -23.20 3.38
C VAL A 85 3.08 -22.75 3.00
N LYS A 86 2.26 -23.69 2.51
CA LYS A 86 0.89 -23.46 2.01
C LYS A 86 -0.01 -22.67 2.98
N LEU A 87 0.12 -22.92 4.28
CA LEU A 87 -0.68 -22.23 5.31
C LEU A 87 -0.29 -20.75 5.45
N LEU A 88 1.02 -20.46 5.42
CA LEU A 88 1.53 -19.10 5.49
C LEU A 88 1.24 -18.33 4.21
N MET A 89 1.30 -18.98 3.04
CA MET A 89 0.96 -18.34 1.78
C MET A 89 -0.48 -17.78 1.78
N GLN A 90 -1.48 -18.54 2.21
CA GLN A 90 -2.85 -18.02 2.23
C GLN A 90 -3.00 -16.82 3.18
N PHE A 91 -2.45 -16.90 4.38
CA PHE A 91 -2.50 -15.79 5.35
C PHE A 91 -1.70 -14.56 4.88
N SER A 92 -0.50 -14.78 4.35
CA SER A 92 0.42 -13.74 3.88
C SER A 92 -0.15 -12.99 2.68
N PHE A 93 -0.67 -13.70 1.68
CA PHE A 93 -1.23 -13.06 0.48
C PHE A 93 -2.57 -12.36 0.73
N HIS A 94 -3.34 -12.75 1.76
CA HIS A 94 -4.73 -12.31 1.92
C HIS A 94 -5.00 -11.45 3.14
N ALA A 95 -4.35 -11.67 4.29
CA ALA A 95 -4.63 -10.94 5.53
C ALA A 95 -3.50 -10.00 5.94
N LEU A 96 -2.25 -10.39 5.68
CA LEU A 96 -1.07 -9.62 6.08
C LEU A 96 -1.03 -8.24 5.40
N TRP A 97 -1.35 -8.17 4.12
CA TRP A 97 -1.42 -6.92 3.36
C TRP A 97 -2.44 -5.93 3.93
N PHE A 98 -3.58 -6.41 4.42
CA PHE A 98 -4.55 -5.57 5.11
C PHE A 98 -4.02 -5.10 6.48
N LEU A 99 -3.39 -5.97 7.26
CA LEU A 99 -2.85 -5.59 8.58
C LEU A 99 -1.75 -4.54 8.46
N PHE A 100 -0.82 -4.70 7.51
CA PHE A 100 0.21 -3.69 7.24
C PHE A 100 -0.39 -2.40 6.72
N GLY A 101 -1.39 -2.47 5.83
CA GLY A 101 -2.14 -1.30 5.40
C GLY A 101 -2.77 -0.56 6.58
N ALA A 102 -3.44 -1.29 7.48
CA ALA A 102 -4.08 -0.72 8.66
C ALA A 102 -3.07 0.01 9.57
N ALA A 103 -1.95 -0.64 9.89
CA ALA A 103 -0.90 -0.05 10.73
C ALA A 103 -0.25 1.16 10.05
N GLY A 104 0.10 1.05 8.77
CA GLY A 104 0.70 2.14 7.99
C GLY A 104 -0.20 3.36 7.91
N PHE A 105 -1.50 3.16 7.63
CA PHE A 105 -2.47 4.26 7.57
C PHE A 105 -2.83 4.84 8.94
N ALA A 106 -2.89 4.03 9.99
CA ALA A 106 -3.12 4.52 11.35
C ALA A 106 -1.97 5.43 11.79
N TYR A 107 -0.72 4.98 11.58
CA TYR A 107 0.46 5.81 11.81
C TYR A 107 0.40 7.10 10.99
N THR A 108 0.00 6.99 9.72
CA THR A 108 -0.15 8.15 8.83
C THR A 108 -1.16 9.15 9.35
N ALA A 109 -2.33 8.71 9.78
CA ALA A 109 -3.37 9.57 10.33
C ALA A 109 -2.90 10.34 11.56
N MET A 110 -2.05 9.73 12.40
CA MET A 110 -1.46 10.40 13.57
C MET A 110 -0.41 11.45 13.17
N ALA A 111 0.37 11.19 12.12
CA ALA A 111 1.51 12.03 11.72
C ALA A 111 1.13 13.24 10.85
N VAL A 112 0.01 13.19 10.12
CA VAL A 112 -0.37 14.28 9.20
C VAL A 112 -1.10 15.44 9.88
N LYS A 113 -0.95 16.64 9.31
CA LYS A 113 -1.71 17.84 9.68
C LYS A 113 -2.94 18.02 8.78
N GLY A 114 -4.00 18.61 9.33
CA GLY A 114 -5.27 18.90 8.65
C GLY A 114 -6.33 17.81 8.86
N THR A 115 -7.53 18.21 9.28
CA THR A 115 -8.63 17.29 9.66
C THR A 115 -9.03 16.37 8.52
N ALA A 116 -9.19 16.90 7.30
CA ALA A 116 -9.57 16.11 6.12
C ALA A 116 -8.54 15.00 5.82
N ARG A 117 -7.24 15.31 5.95
CA ARG A 117 -6.16 14.35 5.70
C ARG A 117 -6.12 13.27 6.78
N LYS A 118 -6.30 13.65 8.05
CA LYS A 118 -6.43 12.70 9.15
C LYS A 118 -7.60 11.75 8.95
N GLN A 119 -8.77 12.27 8.57
CA GLN A 119 -9.96 11.47 8.29
C GLN A 119 -9.76 10.51 7.12
N LEU A 120 -9.14 10.98 6.02
CA LEU A 120 -8.83 10.15 4.86
C LEU A 120 -7.98 8.92 5.26
N TYR A 121 -6.89 9.15 5.99
CA TYR A 121 -6.01 8.06 6.42
C TYR A 121 -6.57 7.21 7.54
N ALA A 122 -7.32 7.79 8.49
CA ALA A 122 -8.01 7.02 9.52
C ALA A 122 -9.10 6.11 8.91
N GLY A 123 -9.82 6.61 7.91
CA GLY A 123 -10.79 5.83 7.15
C GLY A 123 -10.12 4.69 6.39
N ALA A 124 -9.01 4.96 5.69
CA ALA A 124 -8.21 3.92 5.04
C ALA A 124 -7.70 2.87 6.04
N ALA A 125 -7.21 3.29 7.20
CA ALA A 125 -6.76 2.39 8.26
C ALA A 125 -7.88 1.48 8.75
N LEU A 126 -9.06 2.04 9.00
CA LEU A 126 -10.24 1.30 9.45
C LEU A 126 -10.69 0.28 8.40
N LEU A 127 -10.80 0.69 7.14
CA LEU A 127 -11.17 -0.22 6.04
C LEU A 127 -10.18 -1.37 5.90
N ASN A 128 -8.88 -1.09 6.07
CA ASN A 128 -7.87 -2.12 6.06
C ASN A 128 -8.01 -3.07 7.24
N LEU A 129 -8.24 -2.56 8.45
CA LEU A 129 -8.44 -3.39 9.64
C LEU A 129 -9.68 -4.28 9.50
N LEU A 130 -10.78 -3.74 8.98
CA LEU A 130 -11.99 -4.52 8.70
C LEU A 130 -11.71 -5.61 7.66
N GLY A 131 -10.96 -5.29 6.58
CA GLY A 131 -10.52 -6.27 5.59
C GLY A 131 -9.70 -7.41 6.21
N ALA A 132 -8.76 -7.09 7.10
CA ALA A 132 -7.97 -8.10 7.82
C ALA A 132 -8.84 -9.01 8.70
N ILE A 133 -9.77 -8.43 9.47
CA ILE A 133 -10.68 -9.19 10.32
C ILE A 133 -11.56 -10.11 9.48
N MET A 134 -12.14 -9.60 8.39
CA MET A 134 -12.97 -10.40 7.48
C MET A 134 -12.18 -11.53 6.84
N ALA A 135 -10.96 -11.27 6.35
CA ALA A 135 -10.09 -12.28 5.79
C ALA A 135 -9.70 -13.37 6.81
N GLY A 136 -9.52 -12.99 8.09
CA GLY A 136 -9.25 -13.93 9.18
C GLY A 136 -10.46 -14.80 9.55
N LEU A 137 -11.67 -14.23 9.55
CA LEU A 137 -12.90 -14.95 9.87
C LEU A 137 -13.37 -15.85 8.71
N ASN A 138 -13.23 -15.38 7.48
CA ASN A 138 -13.59 -16.12 6.28
C ASN A 138 -12.62 -15.77 5.12
N PRO A 139 -11.60 -16.60 4.88
CA PRO A 139 -10.60 -16.37 3.83
C PRO A 139 -11.20 -16.27 2.42
N ASN A 140 -12.39 -16.84 2.20
CA ASN A 140 -13.05 -16.84 0.89
C ASN A 140 -13.96 -15.62 0.68
N PHE A 141 -14.17 -14.76 1.69
CA PHE A 141 -15.15 -13.67 1.62
C PHE A 141 -14.83 -12.65 0.51
N LEU A 142 -13.55 -12.34 0.31
CA LEU A 142 -13.08 -11.41 -0.72
C LEU A 142 -12.52 -12.11 -1.97
N LYS A 143 -12.76 -13.42 -2.11
CA LYS A 143 -12.21 -14.19 -3.23
C LYS A 143 -12.66 -13.58 -4.56
N GLY A 144 -11.70 -13.23 -5.41
CA GLY A 144 -11.94 -12.61 -6.72
C GLY A 144 -12.16 -11.09 -6.70
N TYR A 145 -12.08 -10.43 -5.54
CA TYR A 145 -12.18 -8.96 -5.43
C TYR A 145 -11.15 -8.34 -4.50
N GLN A 146 -10.37 -9.16 -3.78
CA GLN A 146 -9.45 -8.72 -2.73
C GLN A 146 -8.45 -7.67 -3.19
N TYR A 147 -7.84 -7.85 -4.35
CA TYR A 147 -6.82 -6.92 -4.83
C TYR A 147 -7.46 -5.64 -5.38
N LEU A 148 -8.65 -5.74 -5.97
CA LEU A 148 -9.47 -4.57 -6.33
C LEU A 148 -9.81 -3.72 -5.09
N VAL A 149 -10.25 -4.36 -4.00
CA VAL A 149 -10.52 -3.67 -2.73
C VAL A 149 -9.25 -3.04 -2.18
N LEU A 150 -8.12 -3.77 -2.15
CA LEU A 150 -6.84 -3.25 -1.68
C LEU A 150 -6.34 -2.07 -2.52
N ALA A 151 -6.50 -2.10 -3.84
CA ALA A 151 -6.17 -0.98 -4.72
C ALA A 151 -6.95 0.29 -4.33
N LEU A 152 -8.23 0.14 -4.01
CA LEU A 152 -9.12 1.23 -3.61
C LEU A 152 -8.82 1.76 -2.21
N ILE A 153 -8.52 0.89 -1.24
CA ILE A 153 -8.36 1.32 0.15
C ILE A 153 -6.92 1.62 0.54
N GLN A 154 -5.93 1.25 -0.30
CA GLN A 154 -4.52 1.56 -0.05
C GLN A 154 -3.94 2.52 -1.08
N GLY A 155 -4.19 2.34 -2.38
CA GLY A 155 -3.60 3.21 -3.39
C GLY A 155 -4.32 4.55 -3.54
N VAL A 156 -5.66 4.53 -3.65
CA VAL A 156 -6.47 5.74 -3.88
C VAL A 156 -6.34 6.80 -2.78
N PRO A 157 -6.30 6.47 -1.47
CA PRO A 157 -6.12 7.48 -0.42
C PRO A 157 -4.81 8.27 -0.56
N MET A 158 -3.74 7.64 -1.06
CA MET A 158 -2.47 8.34 -1.31
C MET A 158 -2.58 9.32 -2.48
N LEU A 159 -3.37 8.97 -3.52
CA LEU A 159 -3.66 9.84 -4.65
C LEU A 159 -4.57 11.02 -4.25
N LEU A 160 -5.59 10.77 -3.42
CA LEU A 160 -6.50 11.80 -2.91
C LEU A 160 -5.84 12.76 -1.91
N ASP A 161 -4.71 12.39 -1.30
CA ASP A 161 -3.95 13.30 -0.44
C ASP A 161 -3.30 14.46 -1.23
N LEU A 162 -3.02 14.28 -2.52
CA LEU A 162 -2.38 15.29 -3.37
C LEU A 162 -3.17 16.60 -3.46
N PRO A 163 -4.47 16.61 -3.83
CA PRO A 163 -5.26 17.86 -3.85
C PRO A 163 -5.44 18.47 -2.45
N LEU A 164 -5.57 17.64 -1.40
CA LEU A 164 -5.75 18.13 -0.03
C LEU A 164 -4.52 18.86 0.52
N ARG A 165 -3.31 18.48 0.08
CA ARG A 165 -2.07 19.19 0.39
C ARG A 165 -1.99 20.55 -0.29
N ARG A 166 -2.35 20.61 -1.58
CA ARG A 166 -2.34 21.87 -2.34
C ARG A 166 -3.23 22.92 -1.69
N GLN A 167 -4.39 22.53 -1.15
CA GLN A 167 -5.28 23.43 -0.41
C GLN A 167 -4.70 23.97 0.91
N HIS A 168 -3.77 23.25 1.54
CA HIS A 168 -3.12 23.69 2.79
C HIS A 168 -1.81 24.47 2.55
N GLU A 169 -1.21 24.37 1.36
CA GLU A 169 0.03 25.04 0.99
C GLU A 169 -0.21 26.39 0.27
N VAL A 170 -1.43 26.70 -0.15
CA VAL A 170 -1.80 28.03 -0.67
C VAL A 170 -2.06 28.96 0.52
N PRO A 171 -1.28 30.05 0.70
CA PRO A 171 -1.60 31.04 1.72
C PRO A 171 -2.93 31.69 1.36
N VAL A 172 -3.87 31.65 2.31
CA VAL A 172 -5.07 32.48 2.24
C VAL A 172 -4.59 33.91 2.43
N ASN A 173 -4.34 34.61 1.32
CA ASN A 173 -4.20 36.06 1.33
C ASN A 173 -5.59 36.63 1.61
N HIS A 174 -5.82 37.00 2.87
CA HIS A 174 -6.84 37.97 3.27
C HIS A 174 -6.13 39.23 3.75
#